data_AF-A0A838AB99-F1
#
_entry.id   AF-A0A838AB99-F1
#
_cell.length_a   1.000
_cell.length_b   1.000
_cell.length_c   1.000
_cell.angle_alpha   90.00
_cell.angle_beta   90.00
_cell.angle_gamma   90.00
#
_symmetry.space_group_name_H-M   'P 1'
#
loop_
_entity.id
_entity.type
_entity.pdbx_description
1 polymer ?
#
loop_
_entity_poly.entity_id
_entity_poly.type
_entity_poly.pdbx_seq_one_letter_code
_entity_poly.pdbx_strand_id
1 'polypeptide(L)'
;MAAVTETAELAERRDAVTELGRRLRELTEAAVRTEVPTDVLRRVADEVAAATEELGRQQREISETAAVDDLIGGVRMYNPVIGEGHPIAPPIRFEIDGTFVEGRCTLGLAHEGPPSSSHGGMSALWLDQALGHAAAAADNRGVTTNLSVRYRKPVPLGVPLRIWADTVEVDGNRTVTQGGITTVAEPDVALVEAEARFLRLNGAQVRRMFPSMFSASGAAAGEGE
;
A
#
# COMPACT_ATOMS: atom_id res chain seq x y z
N MET A 1 -8.37 -11.67 -18.70
CA MET A 1 -9.30 -11.13 -17.69
C MET A 1 -9.47 -9.65 -17.97
N ALA A 2 -10.68 -9.11 -17.82
CA ALA A 2 -10.98 -7.69 -18.03
C ALA A 2 -10.94 -6.93 -16.70
N ALA A 3 -10.75 -5.61 -16.76
CA ALA A 3 -10.91 -4.74 -15.59
C ALA A 3 -12.32 -4.89 -14.98
N VAL A 4 -12.45 -4.66 -13.69
CA VAL A 4 -13.73 -4.78 -12.99
C VAL A 4 -14.58 -3.57 -13.36
N THR A 5 -15.76 -3.80 -13.96
CA THR A 5 -16.74 -2.73 -14.19
C THR A 5 -17.27 -2.25 -12.85
N GLU A 6 -17.12 -0.95 -12.58
CA GLU A 6 -17.60 -0.37 -11.33
C GLU A 6 -19.12 -0.25 -11.35
N THR A 7 -19.77 -0.95 -10.42
CA THR A 7 -21.21 -0.84 -10.14
C THR A 7 -21.44 0.12 -8.97
N ALA A 8 -22.67 0.64 -8.83
CA ALA A 8 -23.03 1.50 -7.70
C ALA A 8 -22.80 0.79 -6.34
N GLU A 9 -23.12 -0.50 -6.26
CA GLU A 9 -22.89 -1.32 -5.07
C GLU A 9 -21.40 -1.47 -4.74
N LEU A 10 -20.55 -1.70 -5.76
CA LEU A 10 -19.11 -1.78 -5.57
C LEU A 10 -18.51 -0.44 -5.13
N ALA A 11 -18.99 0.67 -5.69
CA ALA A 11 -18.58 2.01 -5.29
C ALA A 11 -18.96 2.30 -3.83
N GLU A 12 -20.21 2.04 -3.43
CA GLU A 12 -20.67 2.17 -2.04
C GLU A 12 -19.84 1.29 -1.09
N ARG A 13 -19.52 0.06 -1.50
CA ARG A 13 -18.68 -0.84 -0.71
C ARG A 13 -17.26 -0.31 -0.55
N ARG A 14 -16.67 0.27 -1.60
CA ARG A 14 -15.34 0.90 -1.56
C ARG A 14 -15.34 2.12 -0.64
N ASP A 15 -16.37 2.97 -0.71
CA ASP A 15 -16.52 4.13 0.16
C ASP A 15 -16.60 3.72 1.64
N ALA A 16 -17.38 2.69 1.96
CA ALA A 16 -17.46 2.15 3.32
C ALA A 16 -16.12 1.59 3.81
N VAL A 17 -15.36 0.93 2.93
CA VAL A 17 -14.01 0.42 3.24
C VAL A 17 -13.02 1.56 3.48
N THR A 18 -13.07 2.62 2.67
CA THR A 18 -12.25 3.83 2.84
C THR A 18 -12.55 4.51 4.18
N GLU A 19 -13.84 4.66 4.53
CA GLU A 19 -14.23 5.25 5.81
C GLU A 19 -13.73 4.42 6.99
N LEU A 20 -13.91 3.09 6.97
CA LEU A 20 -13.39 2.21 8.01
C LEU A 20 -11.86 2.30 8.11
N GLY A 21 -11.15 2.25 6.98
CA GLY A 21 -9.69 2.38 6.93
C GLY A 21 -9.20 3.71 7.53
N ARG A 22 -9.92 4.80 7.28
CA ARG A 22 -9.62 6.12 7.89
C ARG A 22 -9.79 6.08 9.41
N ARG A 23 -10.88 5.51 9.93
CA ARG A 23 -11.12 5.37 11.37
C ARG A 23 -10.06 4.50 12.05
N LEU A 24 -9.65 3.41 11.40
CA LEU A 24 -8.59 2.56 11.92
C LEU A 24 -7.23 3.26 11.94
N ARG A 25 -6.93 4.11 10.95
CA ARG A 25 -5.71 4.94 10.97
C ARG A 25 -5.74 5.97 12.11
N GLU A 26 -6.87 6.64 12.30
CA GLU A 26 -7.08 7.57 13.43
C GLU A 26 -6.90 6.86 14.78
N LEU A 27 -7.50 5.69 14.94
CA LEU A 27 -7.37 4.87 16.15
C LEU A 27 -5.92 4.41 16.35
N THR A 28 -5.24 3.96 15.29
CA THR A 28 -3.84 3.51 15.37
C THR A 28 -2.93 4.64 15.84
N GLU A 29 -3.06 5.83 15.24
CA GLU A 29 -2.29 7.01 15.65
C GLU A 29 -2.60 7.44 17.09
N ALA A 30 -3.88 7.39 17.50
CA ALA A 30 -4.26 7.68 18.88
C ALA A 30 -3.68 6.64 19.86
N ALA A 31 -3.73 5.35 19.51
CA ALA A 31 -3.30 4.25 20.36
C ALA A 31 -1.80 4.29 20.66
N VAL A 32 -0.96 4.69 19.71
CA VAL A 32 0.50 4.81 19.92
C VAL A 32 0.90 6.12 20.61
N ARG A 33 -0.02 7.07 20.77
CA ARG A 33 0.21 8.40 21.38
C ARG A 33 -0.37 8.57 22.77
N THR A 34 -1.23 7.65 23.17
CA THR A 34 -2.07 7.84 24.34
C THR A 34 -1.31 7.62 25.64
N GLU A 35 -1.59 8.48 26.61
CA GLU A 35 -1.10 8.38 28.00
C GLU A 35 -2.31 8.29 28.96
N VAL A 36 -3.46 7.83 28.46
CA VAL A 36 -4.66 7.65 29.26
C VAL A 36 -4.46 6.58 30.34
N PRO A 37 -5.20 6.63 31.46
CA PRO A 37 -5.11 5.62 32.52
C PRO A 37 -5.34 4.18 32.05
N THR A 38 -4.73 3.23 32.75
CA THR A 38 -4.76 1.79 32.40
C THR A 38 -6.17 1.20 32.30
N ASP A 39 -7.12 1.65 33.11
CA ASP A 39 -8.51 1.20 33.04
C ASP A 39 -9.20 1.66 31.75
N VAL A 40 -8.85 2.85 31.23
CA VAL A 40 -9.31 3.34 29.93
C VAL A 40 -8.73 2.48 28.81
N LEU A 41 -7.44 2.14 28.85
CA LEU A 41 -6.80 1.26 27.86
C LEU A 41 -7.50 -0.10 27.77
N ARG A 42 -7.82 -0.71 28.91
CA ARG A 42 -8.54 -2.00 28.96
C ARG A 42 -9.93 -1.91 28.35
N ARG A 43 -10.69 -0.88 28.72
CA ARG A 43 -12.04 -0.67 28.16
C ARG A 43 -12.01 -0.49 26.64
N VAL A 44 -11.09 0.34 26.13
CA VAL A 44 -10.95 0.53 24.67
C VAL A 44 -10.50 -0.76 23.98
N ALA A 45 -9.64 -1.57 24.61
CA ALA A 45 -9.28 -2.87 24.08
C ALA A 45 -10.49 -3.82 23.96
N ASP A 46 -11.40 -3.82 24.94
CA ASP A 46 -12.64 -4.60 24.88
C ASP A 46 -13.57 -4.11 23.75
N GLU A 47 -13.69 -2.79 23.54
CA GLU A 47 -14.45 -2.20 22.43
C GLU A 47 -13.87 -2.62 21.06
N VAL A 48 -12.53 -2.58 20.92
CA VAL A 48 -11.84 -3.04 19.70
C VAL A 48 -12.00 -4.54 19.49
N ALA A 49 -12.00 -5.34 20.56
CA ALA A 49 -12.24 -6.78 20.48
C ALA A 49 -13.67 -7.08 19.98
N ALA A 50 -14.68 -6.36 20.48
CA ALA A 50 -16.05 -6.50 20.00
C ALA A 50 -16.21 -6.13 18.52
N ALA A 51 -15.57 -5.03 18.08
CA ALA A 51 -15.56 -4.64 16.66
C ALA A 51 -14.83 -5.68 15.80
N THR A 52 -13.75 -6.28 16.33
CA THR A 52 -13.00 -7.34 15.65
C THR A 52 -13.84 -8.60 15.48
N GLU A 53 -14.62 -9.00 16.49
CA GLU A 53 -15.56 -10.12 16.39
C GLU A 53 -16.61 -9.86 15.30
N GLU A 54 -17.16 -8.65 15.24
CA GLU A 54 -18.16 -8.27 14.23
C GLU A 54 -17.57 -8.32 12.80
N LEU A 55 -16.40 -7.74 12.59
CA LEU A 55 -15.68 -7.81 11.30
C LEU A 55 -15.24 -9.24 10.95
N GLY A 56 -15.03 -10.10 11.97
CA GLY A 56 -14.63 -11.49 11.82
C GLY A 56 -15.75 -12.45 11.40
N ARG A 57 -17.02 -12.01 11.39
CA ARG A 57 -18.16 -12.88 11.03
C ARG A 57 -18.13 -13.36 9.58
N GLN A 58 -17.50 -12.59 8.69
CA GLN A 58 -17.33 -12.95 7.29
C GLN A 58 -15.97 -12.45 6.79
N GLN A 59 -15.07 -13.40 6.52
CA GLN A 59 -13.71 -13.11 6.09
C GLN A 59 -13.40 -13.81 4.77
N ARG A 60 -12.45 -13.24 4.03
CA ARG A 60 -11.84 -13.91 2.88
C ARG A 60 -10.71 -14.82 3.34
N GLU A 61 -10.46 -15.88 2.59
CA GLU A 61 -9.30 -16.74 2.78
C GLU A 61 -8.01 -16.05 2.31
N ILE A 62 -6.86 -16.53 2.81
CA ILE A 62 -5.53 -15.97 2.45
C ILE A 62 -5.30 -16.02 0.93
N SER A 63 -5.82 -17.03 0.25
CA SER A 63 -5.70 -17.19 -1.20
C SER A 63 -6.70 -16.35 -2.00
N GLU A 64 -7.68 -15.70 -1.38
CA GLU A 64 -8.73 -14.98 -2.09
C GLU A 64 -8.37 -13.52 -2.33
N THR A 65 -8.73 -13.01 -3.51
CA THR A 65 -8.65 -11.58 -3.82
C THR A 65 -9.78 -10.84 -3.10
N ALA A 66 -9.50 -9.66 -2.57
CA ALA A 66 -10.54 -8.85 -1.94
C ALA A 66 -11.60 -8.40 -2.95
N ALA A 67 -12.88 -8.51 -2.60
CA ALA A 67 -13.99 -8.15 -3.49
C ALA A 67 -14.00 -6.66 -3.93
N VAL A 68 -13.26 -5.81 -3.22
CA VAL A 68 -13.13 -4.37 -3.51
C VAL A 68 -11.91 -4.03 -4.37
N ASP A 69 -11.03 -4.99 -4.64
CA ASP A 69 -9.84 -4.81 -5.46
C ASP A 69 -10.16 -5.01 -6.96
N ASP A 70 -9.40 -4.32 -7.81
CA ASP A 70 -9.32 -4.61 -9.24
C ASP A 70 -7.85 -4.83 -9.58
N LEU A 71 -7.44 -6.10 -9.67
CA LEU A 71 -6.05 -6.45 -9.91
C LEU A 71 -5.52 -5.89 -11.24
N ILE A 72 -6.39 -5.76 -12.24
CA ILE A 72 -6.03 -5.37 -13.60
C ILE A 72 -6.13 -3.86 -13.76
N GLY A 73 -7.20 -3.25 -13.26
CA GLY A 73 -7.40 -1.80 -13.20
C GLY A 73 -6.50 -1.08 -12.19
N GLY A 74 -5.77 -1.82 -11.35
CA GLY A 74 -4.78 -1.26 -10.43
C GLY A 74 -5.35 -0.84 -9.07
N VAL A 75 -6.63 -1.11 -8.80
CA VAL A 75 -7.25 -0.83 -7.48
C VAL A 75 -6.79 -1.88 -6.47
N ARG A 76 -6.28 -1.43 -5.33
CA ARG A 76 -5.81 -2.28 -4.21
C ARG A 76 -6.23 -1.66 -2.87
N MET A 77 -7.50 -1.79 -2.50
CA MET A 77 -8.08 -1.12 -1.32
C MET A 77 -7.40 -1.52 -0.01
N TYR A 78 -6.83 -2.72 0.05
CA TYR A 78 -6.11 -3.22 1.23
C TYR A 78 -4.59 -3.35 1.01
N ASN A 79 -4.01 -2.68 0.01
CA ASN A 79 -2.54 -2.63 -0.10
C ASN A 79 -1.94 -1.79 1.07
N PRO A 80 -0.81 -2.20 1.66
CA PRO A 80 -0.25 -1.55 2.85
C PRO A 80 0.41 -0.18 2.60
N VAL A 81 0.41 0.32 1.36
CA VAL A 81 0.98 1.64 1.00
C VAL A 81 -0.08 2.56 0.40
N ILE A 82 -0.81 2.08 -0.62
CA ILE A 82 -1.78 2.87 -1.38
C ILE A 82 -3.24 2.53 -1.05
N GLY A 83 -3.48 1.53 -0.20
CA GLY A 83 -4.81 1.05 0.11
C GLY A 83 -5.56 1.96 1.08
N GLU A 84 -6.60 2.63 0.59
CA GLU A 84 -7.44 3.51 1.41
C GLU A 84 -8.13 2.77 2.57
N GLY A 85 -8.39 1.47 2.44
CA GLY A 85 -8.95 0.62 3.49
C GLY A 85 -7.91 0.07 4.47
N HIS A 86 -6.61 0.25 4.22
CA HIS A 86 -5.58 -0.40 5.03
C HIS A 86 -5.16 0.45 6.25
N PRO A 87 -5.17 -0.11 7.48
CA PRO A 87 -4.95 0.66 8.71
C PRO A 87 -3.52 1.20 8.90
N ILE A 88 -2.53 0.61 8.24
CA ILE A 88 -1.13 1.08 8.31
C ILE A 88 -0.70 1.91 7.09
N ALA A 89 -1.52 1.95 6.03
CA ALA A 89 -1.16 2.66 4.83
C ALA A 89 -1.03 4.15 5.14
N PRO A 90 0.11 4.79 4.84
CA PRO A 90 0.20 6.24 4.96
C PRO A 90 -0.81 6.89 4.00
N PRO A 91 -1.26 8.13 4.26
CA PRO A 91 -2.16 8.85 3.37
C PRO A 91 -1.43 9.37 2.12
N ILE A 92 -0.73 8.49 1.40
CA ILE A 92 -0.04 8.81 0.15
C ILE A 92 -1.01 8.58 -1.01
N ARG A 93 -1.15 9.57 -1.87
CA ARG A 93 -1.63 9.37 -3.25
C ARG A 93 -0.47 9.63 -4.18
N PHE A 94 -0.21 8.68 -5.08
CA PHE A 94 0.80 8.83 -6.10
C PHE A 94 0.17 9.41 -7.37
N GLU A 95 0.77 10.48 -7.86
CA GLU A 95 0.55 11.04 -9.18
C GLU A 95 1.59 10.45 -10.14
N ILE A 96 1.17 10.11 -11.35
CA ILE A 96 2.02 9.49 -12.37
C ILE A 96 2.00 10.37 -13.63
N ASP A 97 3.17 10.82 -14.06
CA ASP A 97 3.39 11.58 -15.29
C ASP A 97 4.47 10.89 -16.13
N GLY A 98 4.06 10.28 -17.25
CA GLY A 98 4.94 9.37 -17.99
C GLY A 98 5.39 8.21 -17.10
N THR A 99 6.70 8.08 -16.88
CA THR A 99 7.29 7.09 -15.95
C THR A 99 7.60 7.65 -14.57
N PHE A 100 7.46 8.97 -14.40
CA PHE A 100 7.74 9.65 -13.16
C PHE A 100 6.55 9.50 -12.20
N VAL A 101 6.83 9.17 -10.95
CA VAL A 101 5.86 8.94 -9.89
C VAL A 101 6.21 9.84 -8.72
N GLU A 102 5.24 10.58 -8.20
CA GLU A 102 5.40 11.41 -7.00
C GLU A 102 4.22 11.24 -6.05
N GLY A 103 4.51 11.13 -4.75
CA GLY A 103 3.52 11.13 -3.69
C GLY A 103 3.96 12.01 -2.53
N ARG A 104 2.99 12.55 -1.79
CA ARG A 104 3.24 13.38 -0.62
C ARG A 104 2.49 12.84 0.59
N CYS A 105 3.11 12.94 1.76
CA CYS A 105 2.47 12.57 3.01
C CYS A 105 3.07 13.33 4.19
N THR A 106 2.39 13.27 5.34
CA THR A 106 2.96 13.66 6.64
C THR A 106 2.74 12.49 7.57
N LEU A 107 3.81 12.02 8.19
CA LEU A 107 3.79 10.80 9.02
C LEU A 107 3.57 11.14 10.48
N GLY A 108 2.82 10.28 11.18
CA GLY A 108 2.58 10.35 12.61
C GLY A 108 3.43 9.33 13.38
N LEU A 109 3.12 9.19 14.68
CA LEU A 109 3.82 8.24 15.56
C LEU A 109 3.49 6.77 15.23
N ALA A 110 2.41 6.52 14.48
CA ALA A 110 2.10 5.18 13.95
C ALA A 110 3.21 4.60 13.04
N HIS A 111 4.11 5.44 12.54
CA HIS A 111 5.21 5.05 11.65
C HIS A 111 6.59 5.20 12.28
N GLU A 112 6.66 5.50 13.59
CA GLU A 112 7.92 5.74 14.30
C GLU A 112 8.82 4.50 14.36
N GLY A 113 10.12 4.71 14.23
CA GLY A 113 11.15 3.72 14.56
C GLY A 113 12.00 4.25 15.70
N PRO A 114 13.09 4.98 15.40
CA PRO A 114 13.78 5.76 16.41
C PRO A 114 12.97 7.01 16.76
N PRO A 115 13.13 7.57 17.97
CA PRO A 115 12.39 8.75 18.41
C PRO A 115 12.39 9.87 17.36
N SER A 116 11.21 10.46 17.10
CA SER A 116 10.95 11.54 16.14
C SER A 116 11.16 11.21 14.65
N SER A 117 11.47 9.96 14.30
CA SER A 117 11.79 9.57 12.93
C SER A 117 11.01 8.32 12.49
N SER A 118 10.64 8.28 11.21
CA SER A 118 10.02 7.10 10.61
C SER A 118 10.94 5.89 10.69
N HIS A 119 10.38 4.72 10.95
CA HIS A 119 11.11 3.46 10.88
C HIS A 119 11.64 3.24 9.45
N GLY A 120 12.91 2.82 9.32
CA GLY A 120 13.54 2.65 8.00
C GLY A 120 12.81 1.63 7.12
N GLY A 121 12.28 0.56 7.72
CA GLY A 121 11.45 -0.43 7.01
C GLY A 121 10.19 0.16 6.36
N MET A 122 9.62 1.23 6.92
CA MET A 122 8.50 1.94 6.29
C MET A 122 8.94 2.69 5.04
N SER A 123 10.11 3.34 5.10
CA SER A 123 10.70 3.98 3.91
C SER A 123 10.95 2.97 2.79
N ALA A 124 11.51 1.81 3.11
CA ALA A 124 11.71 0.74 2.13
C ALA A 124 10.39 0.25 1.52
N LEU A 125 9.35 0.05 2.34
CA LEU A 125 8.02 -0.35 1.90
C LEU A 125 7.40 0.66 0.91
N TRP A 126 7.45 1.96 1.22
CA TRP A 126 6.86 2.99 0.34
C TRP A 126 7.65 3.17 -0.95
N LEU A 127 8.97 3.08 -0.87
CA LEU A 127 9.84 3.18 -2.05
C LEU A 127 9.63 1.97 -2.97
N ASP A 128 9.51 0.75 -2.46
CA ASP A 128 9.19 -0.42 -3.29
C ASP A 128 7.90 -0.20 -4.09
N GLN A 129 6.84 0.32 -3.44
CA GLN A 129 5.59 0.65 -4.11
C GLN A 129 5.75 1.74 -5.18
N ALA A 130 6.44 2.84 -4.87
CA ALA A 130 6.65 3.95 -5.82
C ALA A 130 7.48 3.52 -7.04
N LEU A 131 8.57 2.78 -6.80
CA LEU A 131 9.44 2.21 -7.83
C LEU A 131 8.67 1.20 -8.70
N GLY A 132 7.82 0.37 -8.08
CA GLY A 132 6.94 -0.54 -8.80
C GLY A 132 5.92 0.19 -9.69
N HIS A 133 5.38 1.33 -9.23
CA HIS A 133 4.54 2.18 -10.07
C HIS A 133 5.30 2.77 -11.27
N ALA A 134 6.53 3.23 -11.08
CA ALA A 134 7.37 3.73 -12.17
C ALA A 134 7.63 2.63 -13.21
N ALA A 135 8.00 1.42 -12.77
CA ALA A 135 8.19 0.28 -13.66
C ALA A 135 6.91 -0.14 -14.40
N ALA A 136 5.77 -0.08 -13.71
CA ALA A 136 4.46 -0.35 -14.30
C ALA A 136 4.07 0.69 -15.36
N ALA A 137 4.39 1.96 -15.13
CA ALA A 137 4.13 3.05 -16.06
C ALA A 137 4.98 2.97 -17.33
N ALA A 138 6.15 2.33 -17.26
CA ALA A 138 6.98 1.98 -18.41
C ALA A 138 6.52 0.71 -19.18
N ASP A 139 5.23 0.32 -19.03
CA ASP A 139 4.62 -0.90 -19.61
C ASP A 139 5.37 -2.21 -19.27
N ASN A 140 6.09 -2.22 -18.15
CA ASN A 140 6.87 -3.37 -17.71
C ASN A 140 6.52 -3.78 -16.28
N ARG A 141 5.20 -3.93 -16.02
CA ARG A 141 4.65 -4.46 -14.77
C ARG A 141 5.32 -5.79 -14.42
N GLY A 142 6.10 -5.81 -13.35
CA GLY A 142 6.91 -6.93 -12.95
C GLY A 142 7.03 -7.06 -11.45
N VAL A 143 7.65 -8.15 -11.02
CA VAL A 143 7.93 -8.39 -9.59
C VAL A 143 9.28 -7.83 -9.21
N THR A 144 9.40 -7.29 -8.00
CA THR A 144 10.68 -6.83 -7.45
C THR A 144 11.63 -8.02 -7.34
N THR A 145 12.79 -7.92 -7.97
CA THR A 145 13.88 -8.92 -7.89
C THR A 145 15.06 -8.44 -7.05
N ASN A 146 15.23 -7.12 -6.97
CA ASN A 146 16.19 -6.48 -6.11
C ASN A 146 15.64 -5.12 -5.66
N LEU A 147 15.87 -4.77 -4.40
CA LEU A 147 15.63 -3.45 -3.83
C LEU A 147 16.87 -3.05 -3.02
N SER A 148 17.52 -1.96 -3.40
CA SER A 148 18.64 -1.36 -2.66
C SER A 148 18.18 -0.04 -2.07
N VAL A 149 18.32 0.13 -0.76
CA VAL A 149 17.90 1.34 -0.04
C VAL A 149 19.08 1.91 0.74
N ARG A 150 19.31 3.21 0.59
CA ARG A 150 20.38 3.94 1.24
C ARG A 150 19.80 5.07 2.10
N TYR A 151 19.95 4.95 3.41
CA TYR A 151 19.53 5.94 4.39
C TYR A 151 20.62 6.98 4.57
N ARG A 152 20.37 8.22 4.16
CA ARG A 152 21.31 9.35 4.24
C ARG A 152 21.10 10.18 5.49
N LYS A 153 19.84 10.44 5.83
CA LYS A 153 19.40 11.23 6.98
C LYS A 153 18.13 10.61 7.59
N PRO A 154 17.82 10.88 8.86
CA PRO A 154 16.55 10.49 9.44
C PRO A 154 15.37 11.06 8.64
N VAL A 155 14.30 10.28 8.52
CA VAL A 155 13.04 10.73 7.91
C VAL A 155 12.16 11.29 9.04
N PRO A 156 11.98 12.62 9.14
CA PRO A 156 11.31 13.23 10.28
C PRO A 156 9.80 12.97 10.27
N LEU A 157 9.23 12.74 11.45
CA LEU A 157 7.77 12.70 11.67
C LEU A 157 7.21 14.13 11.76
N GLY A 158 5.92 14.31 11.45
CA GLY A 158 5.23 15.61 11.51
C GLY A 158 5.67 16.63 10.45
N VAL A 159 6.55 16.26 9.53
CA VAL A 159 7.04 17.11 8.44
C VAL A 159 6.46 16.61 7.11
N PRO A 160 6.02 17.50 6.20
CA PRO A 160 5.63 17.10 4.85
C PRO A 160 6.78 16.46 4.08
N LEU A 161 6.59 15.21 3.67
CA LEU A 161 7.52 14.42 2.89
C LEU A 161 7.07 14.30 1.45
N ARG A 162 8.06 14.15 0.57
CA ARG A 162 7.91 13.83 -0.84
C ARG A 162 8.61 12.51 -1.11
N ILE A 163 7.87 11.57 -1.70
CA ILE A 163 8.34 10.27 -2.16
C ILE A 163 8.26 10.29 -3.68
N TRP A 164 9.34 9.95 -4.37
CA TRP A 164 9.38 9.97 -5.82
C TRP A 164 10.11 8.77 -6.38
N ALA A 165 9.78 8.41 -7.63
CA ALA A 165 10.45 7.37 -8.38
C ALA A 165 10.38 7.66 -9.89
N ASP A 166 11.31 7.13 -10.65
CA ASP A 166 11.31 7.16 -12.11
C ASP A 166 11.97 5.91 -12.69
N THR A 167 11.64 5.61 -13.95
CA THR A 167 12.29 4.55 -14.71
C THR A 167 13.60 5.04 -15.30
N VAL A 168 14.68 4.30 -15.05
CA VAL A 168 16.02 4.60 -15.55
C VAL A 168 16.31 3.83 -16.84
N GLU A 169 15.90 2.57 -16.88
CA GLU A 169 16.24 1.66 -17.98
C GLU A 169 15.17 0.59 -18.14
N VAL A 170 14.86 0.25 -19.39
CA VAL A 170 14.04 -0.91 -19.77
C VAL A 170 14.83 -1.78 -20.76
N ASP A 171 15.15 -3.01 -20.35
CA ASP A 171 15.80 -4.02 -21.19
C ASP A 171 14.91 -5.27 -21.28
N GLY A 172 14.16 -5.38 -22.38
CA GLY A 172 13.26 -6.49 -22.65
C GLY A 172 12.17 -6.64 -21.58
N ASN A 173 12.34 -7.61 -20.68
CA ASN A 173 11.42 -7.86 -19.55
C ASN A 173 11.98 -7.43 -18.19
N ARG A 174 13.06 -6.65 -18.18
CA ARG A 174 13.69 -6.10 -16.98
C ARG A 174 13.55 -4.58 -16.97
N THR A 175 13.28 -4.02 -15.80
CA THR A 175 13.29 -2.57 -15.58
C THR A 175 14.19 -2.23 -14.41
N VAL A 176 14.94 -1.14 -14.54
CA VAL A 176 15.63 -0.47 -13.44
C VAL A 176 14.91 0.84 -13.16
N THR A 177 14.58 1.07 -11.89
CA THR A 177 13.95 2.31 -11.43
C THR A 177 14.77 2.89 -10.28
N GLN A 178 14.75 4.21 -10.13
CA GLN A 178 15.38 4.91 -9.02
C GLN A 178 14.38 5.87 -8.37
N GLY A 179 14.61 6.21 -7.10
CA GLY A 179 13.72 7.07 -6.36
C GLY A 179 14.27 7.45 -5.00
N GLY A 180 13.47 8.18 -4.23
CA GLY A 180 13.88 8.61 -2.92
C GLY A 180 12.81 9.31 -2.10
N ILE A 181 13.18 9.64 -0.86
CA ILE A 181 12.39 10.40 0.09
C ILE A 181 13.14 11.69 0.41
N THR A 182 12.42 12.80 0.34
CA THR A 182 12.89 14.16 0.65
C THR A 182 11.84 14.86 1.51
N THR A 183 12.18 15.98 2.14
CA THR A 183 11.13 16.87 2.65
C THR A 183 10.57 17.66 1.46
N VAL A 184 9.32 18.11 1.55
CA VAL A 184 8.75 19.00 0.52
C VAL A 184 9.51 20.34 0.47
N ALA A 185 10.05 20.79 1.60
CA ALA A 185 10.80 22.04 1.70
C ALA A 185 12.21 21.96 1.09
N GLU A 186 12.84 20.78 1.11
CA GLU A 186 14.20 20.55 0.60
C GLU A 186 14.22 19.37 -0.38
N PRO A 187 13.62 19.52 -1.59
CA PRO A 187 13.46 18.43 -2.56
C PRO A 187 14.79 17.92 -3.14
N ASP A 188 15.88 18.70 -3.02
CA ASP A 188 17.21 18.31 -3.48
C ASP A 188 18.04 17.60 -2.38
N VAL A 189 17.50 17.48 -1.17
CA VAL A 189 18.19 16.89 -0.02
C VAL A 189 17.61 15.50 0.25
N ALA A 190 18.26 14.48 -0.33
CA ALA A 190 17.88 13.09 -0.11
C ALA A 190 17.99 12.69 1.37
N LEU A 191 16.87 12.21 1.93
CA LEU A 191 16.83 11.54 3.22
C LEU A 191 17.06 10.04 3.03
N VAL A 192 16.41 9.47 2.03
CA VAL A 192 16.53 8.06 1.60
C VAL A 192 16.62 8.02 0.09
N GLU A 193 17.50 7.19 -0.44
CA GLU A 193 17.61 6.89 -1.87
C GLU A 193 17.34 5.40 -2.09
N ALA A 194 16.74 5.04 -3.21
CA ALA A 194 16.55 3.65 -3.58
C ALA A 194 16.70 3.40 -5.08
N GLU A 195 17.20 2.20 -5.39
CA GLU A 195 17.20 1.59 -6.73
C GLU A 195 16.48 0.24 -6.62
N ALA A 196 15.64 -0.08 -7.61
CA ALA A 196 15.01 -1.39 -7.70
C ALA A 196 15.11 -1.97 -9.10
N ARG A 197 15.11 -3.31 -9.15
CA ARG A 197 15.09 -4.10 -10.39
C ARG A 197 13.84 -4.94 -10.44
N PHE A 198 13.08 -4.80 -11.52
CA PHE A 198 11.84 -5.54 -11.74
C PHE A 198 11.99 -6.53 -12.88
N LEU A 199 11.25 -7.64 -12.79
CA LEU A 199 11.15 -8.65 -13.83
C LEU A 199 9.68 -8.87 -14.21
N ARG A 200 9.32 -8.55 -15.45
CA ARG A 200 8.02 -8.91 -16.02
C ARG A 200 8.00 -10.40 -16.32
N LEU A 201 7.07 -11.08 -15.65
CA LEU A 201 6.88 -12.51 -15.75
C LEU A 201 6.05 -12.86 -16.99
N ASN A 202 6.37 -13.99 -17.62
CA ASN A 202 5.51 -14.57 -18.64
C ASN A 202 4.30 -15.29 -18.02
N GLY A 203 3.28 -15.61 -18.80
CA GLY A 203 2.03 -16.18 -18.29
C GLY A 203 2.19 -17.51 -17.53
N ALA A 204 3.18 -18.35 -17.88
CA ALA A 204 3.45 -19.58 -17.15
C ALA A 204 4.07 -19.30 -15.77
N GLN A 205 4.97 -18.31 -15.68
CA GLN A 205 5.56 -17.87 -14.43
C GLN A 205 4.51 -17.22 -13.52
N VAL A 206 3.62 -16.37 -14.04
CA VAL A 206 2.54 -15.76 -13.24
C VAL A 206 1.62 -16.83 -12.68
N ARG A 207 1.18 -17.82 -13.49
CA ARG A 207 0.31 -18.92 -13.01
C ARG A 207 0.95 -19.75 -11.90
N ARG A 208 2.26 -20.00 -11.99
CA ARG A 208 2.99 -20.76 -10.98
C ARG A 208 3.15 -19.97 -9.67
N MET A 209 3.41 -18.67 -9.78
CA MET A 209 3.75 -17.84 -8.62
C MET A 209 2.53 -17.22 -7.94
N PHE A 210 1.49 -16.92 -8.71
CA PHE A 210 0.24 -16.31 -8.27
C PHE A 210 -0.97 -17.10 -8.78
N PRO A 211 -1.13 -18.36 -8.36
CA PRO A 211 -2.23 -19.20 -8.83
C PRO A 211 -3.61 -18.60 -8.52
N SER A 212 -3.72 -17.89 -7.38
CA SER A 212 -4.95 -17.22 -6.93
C SER A 212 -5.40 -16.06 -7.81
N MET A 213 -4.52 -15.45 -8.59
CA MET A 213 -4.92 -14.41 -9.57
C MET A 213 -5.75 -14.99 -10.72
N PHE A 214 -5.74 -16.32 -10.90
CA PHE A 214 -6.42 -17.01 -11.99
C PHE A 214 -7.51 -17.99 -11.52
N SER A 215 -7.64 -18.23 -10.22
CA SER A 215 -8.83 -18.91 -9.68
C SER A 215 -9.99 -17.91 -9.72
N ALA A 216 -10.96 -18.15 -10.60
CA ALA A 216 -12.15 -17.32 -10.72
C ALA A 216 -12.85 -17.14 -9.36
N SER A 217 -13.46 -15.97 -9.19
CA SER A 217 -14.39 -15.59 -8.14
C SER A 217 -15.36 -16.71 -7.78
N GLY A 218 -15.49 -17.02 -6.49
CA GLY A 218 -16.57 -17.85 -5.98
C GLY A 218 -17.94 -17.18 -6.21
N ALA A 219 -18.89 -18.03 -6.62
CA ALA A 219 -20.35 -17.87 -6.59
C ALA A 219 -21.04 -16.94 -7.62
N ALA A 220 -21.30 -17.48 -8.80
CA ALA A 220 -22.55 -17.22 -9.52
C ALA A 220 -23.00 -18.49 -10.27
N ALA A 221 -23.79 -19.33 -9.59
CA ALA A 221 -24.85 -20.15 -10.18
C ALA A 221 -25.56 -20.87 -9.02
N GLY A 222 -26.73 -20.36 -8.65
CA GLY A 222 -27.70 -21.21 -7.97
C GLY A 222 -28.14 -22.27 -8.96
N GLU A 223 -27.93 -23.54 -8.61
CA GLU A 223 -28.70 -24.63 -9.18
C GLU A 223 -29.96 -24.75 -8.32
N GLY A 224 -31.02 -24.11 -8.81
CA GLY A 224 -32.38 -24.52 -8.50
C GLY A 224 -32.68 -25.84 -9.19
N GLU A 225 -33.51 -26.61 -8.51
CA GLU A 225 -34.23 -27.82 -8.90
C GLU A 225 -34.71 -27.87 -10.36
#